data_AF-A0A150MW11-F1
#
_entry.id   AF-A0A150MW11-F1
#
_cell.length_a   1.000
_cell.length_b   1.000
_cell.length_c   1.000
_cell.angle_alpha   90.00
_cell.angle_beta   90.00
_cell.angle_gamma   90.00
#
_symmetry.space_group_name_H-M   'P 1'
#
loop_
_entity.id
_entity.type
_entity.pdbx_description
1 polymer ?
#
loop_
_entity_poly.entity_id
_entity_poly.type
_entity_poly.pdbx_seq_one_letter_code
_entity_poly.pdbx_strand_id
1 'polypeptide(L)' 'MNISKRTVEHHVSSILRKLNVKSRSGAVGKAFMLGLLQ' A
#
# COMPACT_ATOMS: atom_id res chain seq x y z
N MET A 1 -9.98 12.65 -3.12
CA MET A 1 -10.69 11.63 -2.31
C MET A 1 -11.21 12.28 -1.04
N ASN A 2 -12.49 12.12 -0.71
CA ASN A 2 -13.09 12.71 0.48
C ASN A 2 -13.03 11.74 1.67
N ILE A 3 -11.82 11.41 2.14
CA ILE A 3 -11.59 10.51 3.29
C ILE A 3 -10.56 11.09 4.27
N SER A 4 -10.69 10.70 5.54
CA SER A 4 -9.79 11.19 6.60
C SER A 4 -8.37 10.65 6.46
N LYS A 5 -7.38 11.37 7.00
CA LYS A 5 -5.99 10.90 7.10
C LYS A 5 -5.89 9.54 7.81
N ARG A 6 -6.67 9.34 8.87
CA ARG A 6 -6.73 8.06 9.62
C ARG A 6 -7.21 6.91 8.74
N THR A 7 -8.19 7.15 7.88
CA THR A 7 -8.69 6.15 6.93
C THR A 7 -7.60 5.75 5.93
N VAL A 8 -6.86 6.73 5.40
CA VAL A 8 -5.71 6.46 4.52
C VAL A 8 -4.65 5.62 5.21
N GLU A 9 -4.27 5.96 6.45
CA GLU A 9 -3.27 5.21 7.23
C GLU A 9 -3.70 3.76 7.50
N HIS A 10 -4.99 3.53 7.74
CA HIS A 10 -5.55 2.19 7.89
C HIS A 10 -5.40 1.38 6.59
N HIS A 11 -5.75 1.97 5.44
CA HIS A 11 -5.56 1.31 4.15
C HIS A 11 -4.11 1.01 3.84
N VAL A 12 -3.20 1.96 4.10
CA VAL A 12 -1.76 1.75 3.94
C VAL A 12 -1.30 0.55 4.77
N SER A 13 -1.66 0.49 6.05
CA SER A 13 -1.29 -0.63 6.93
C SER A 13 -1.79 -1.98 6.41
N SER A 14 -3.02 -2.01 5.89
CA SER A 14 -3.61 -3.21 5.28
C SER A 14 -2.85 -3.64 4.01
N ILE A 15 -2.49 -2.68 3.14
CA ILE A 15 -1.71 -2.94 1.92
C ILE A 15 -0.33 -3.50 2.26
N LEU A 16 0.38 -2.89 3.23
CA LEU A 16 1.70 -3.37 3.67
C LEU A 16 1.64 -4.83 4.14
N ARG A 17 0.62 -5.18 4.94
CA ARG A 17 0.40 -6.55 5.40
C ARG A 17 0.07 -7.52 4.26
N LYS A 18 -0.84 -7.14 3.36
CA LYS A 18 -1.25 -7.99 2.22
C LYS A 18 -0.10 -8.26 1.25
N LEU A 19 0.77 -7.28 1.05
CA LEU A 19 1.95 -7.40 0.18
C LEU A 19 3.18 -7.95 0.90
N ASN A 20 3.09 -8.20 2.22
CA ASN A 20 4.17 -8.66 3.09
C ASN A 20 5.44 -7.78 3.01
N VAL A 21 5.26 -6.46 3.15
CA VAL A 21 6.34 -5.46 3.08
C VAL A 21 6.28 -4.50 4.27
N LYS A 22 7.42 -3.89 4.62
CA LYS A 22 7.55 -3.02 5.81
C LYS A 22 7.48 -1.52 5.52
N SER A 23 7.46 -1.12 4.24
CA SER A 23 7.51 0.29 3.84
C SER A 23 6.60 0.57 2.65
N ARG A 24 6.19 1.84 2.50
CA ARG A 24 5.39 2.31 1.36
C ARG A 24 6.14 2.13 0.04
N SER A 25 7.44 2.43 0.01
CA SER A 25 8.28 2.21 -1.17
C SER A 25 8.37 0.73 -1.54
N GLY A 26 8.49 -0.16 -0.55
CA GLY A 26 8.45 -1.60 -0.77
C GLY A 26 7.12 -2.08 -1.35
N ALA A 27 5.99 -1.48 -0.93
CA ALA A 27 4.68 -1.78 -1.49
C ALA A 27 4.56 -1.37 -2.96
N VAL A 28 5.08 -0.19 -3.33
CA VAL A 28 5.11 0.26 -4.72
C VAL A 28 5.94 -0.69 -5.58
N GLY A 29 7.18 -1.01 -5.18
CA GLY A 29 8.03 -1.94 -5.92
C GLY A 29 7.43 -3.34 -6.05
N LYS A 30 6.83 -3.86 -4.97
CA LYS A 30 6.14 -5.16 -4.99
C LYS A 30 4.91 -5.15 -5.90
N ALA A 31 4.14 -4.07 -5.90
CA ALA A 31 2.97 -3.93 -6.76
C ALA A 31 3.36 -3.90 -8.26
N PHE A 32 4.43 -3.20 -8.63
CA PHE A 32 4.99 -3.25 -9.99
C PHE A 32 5.43 -4.67 -10.39
N MET A 33 6.20 -5.36 -9.54
CA MET A 33 6.64 -6.74 -9.82
C MET A 33 5.48 -7.73 -9.99
N LEU A 34 4.36 -7.47 -9.32
CA LEU A 34 3.15 -8.30 -9.42
C LEU A 34 2.21 -7.87 -10.57
N GLY A 35 2.53 -6.80 -11.32
CA GLY A 35 1.66 -6.26 -12.37
C GLY A 35 0.37 -5.61 -11.85
N LEU A 36 0.33 -5.21 -10.57
CA LEU A 36 -0.83 -4.58 -9.94
C LEU A 36 -0.86 -3.05 -10.12
N LEU A 37 0.26 -2.47 -10.56
CA LEU A 37 0.44 -1.03 -10.78
C LEU A 37 1.22 -0.83 -12.09
N GLN A 38 0.94 0.28 -12.79
CA GLN A 38 1.56 0.69 -14.05
C GLN A 38 2.00 2.15 -13.95
#